data_AF-A0A1B9DH25-F1
#
_entry.id   AF-A0A1B9DH25-F1
#
_cell.length_a   1.000
_cell.length_b   1.000
_cell.length_c   1.000
_cell.angle_alpha   90.00
_cell.angle_beta   90.00
_cell.angle_gamma   90.00
#
_symmetry.space_group_name_H-M   'P 1'
#
loop_
_entity.id
_entity.type
_entity.pdbx_description
1 polymer ?
#
loop_
_entity_poly.entity_id
_entity_poly.type
_entity_poly.pdbx_seq_one_letter_code
_entity_poly.pdbx_strand_id
1 'polypeptide(L)'
;MSSRDKIEAAKKELNTAMTTFNSCIVNSDLDNCIATLIKSADNEYKKYIIGGLLNEIDKDKSFQLHKEAYLSKPDELDFNLEYAIELHRKGEFEEAAKLYEKYSKEKAEDFRVNVWLADCYINSGDIDKSIANWKKSDHAKHHTSIDQAINTIYGNTKQIKARNNYRKEIEKGNNTLFYSLIFLDMNWELDWWNTNTQEYFLKEDVRLIESKLEKTNIDYNTIQAYIKVKNLSKSENAGDSIKMLLTNNKIIIGSNPLPTNGQIASDLLRICFINQLISEQEFYNNRGQELLKLANATKDKELLNIYAYLQATVNGKVDASIDKQGWTDFKDERFAISYFIGKADKNRFDDKELAQALTDFPNSSKLYWVKVNCAKIENIKLRPHLVELIKREFKTLGSDQSHYSYPLKSYFGYLESEK
;
A
#
# COMPACT_ATOMS: atom_id res chain seq x y z
N MET A 1 37.42 13.63 8.59
CA MET A 1 36.44 13.15 7.60
C MET A 1 35.05 13.37 8.19
N SER A 2 34.20 14.15 7.52
CA SER A 2 32.84 14.44 8.01
C SER A 2 31.98 13.16 8.02
N SER A 3 30.85 13.16 8.71
CA SER A 3 29.90 12.03 8.68
C SER A 3 29.45 11.70 7.26
N ARG A 4 29.17 12.75 6.46
CA ARG A 4 28.84 12.63 5.05
C ARG A 4 29.90 11.91 4.24
N ASP A 5 31.18 12.25 4.44
CA ASP A 5 32.29 11.61 3.73
C ASP A 5 32.43 10.12 4.12
N LYS A 6 32.16 9.76 5.38
CA LYS A 6 32.19 8.37 5.86
C LYS A 6 31.04 7.54 5.28
N ILE A 7 29.84 8.11 5.21
CA ILE A 7 28.69 7.49 4.54
C ILE A 7 29.01 7.27 3.06
N GLU A 8 29.57 8.27 2.38
CA GLU A 8 29.90 8.15 0.96
C GLU A 8 31.00 7.11 0.70
N ALA A 9 32.05 7.08 1.54
CA ALA A 9 33.07 6.05 1.48
C ALA A 9 32.47 4.64 1.68
N ALA A 10 31.61 4.46 2.68
CA ALA A 10 30.95 3.19 2.93
C ALA A 10 30.03 2.76 1.77
N LYS A 11 29.31 3.70 1.14
CA LYS A 11 28.51 3.42 -0.07
C LYS A 11 29.38 2.90 -1.21
N LYS A 12 30.52 3.56 -1.45
CA LYS A 12 31.47 3.14 -2.49
C LYS A 12 32.03 1.74 -2.23
N GLU A 13 32.38 1.44 -0.98
CA GLU A 13 32.84 0.10 -0.59
C GLU A 13 31.74 -0.97 -0.74
N LEU A 14 30.47 -0.61 -0.54
CA LEU A 14 29.33 -1.52 -0.67
C LEU A 14 28.86 -1.72 -2.12
N ASN A 15 29.35 -0.96 -3.09
CA ASN A 15 28.84 -0.97 -4.46
C ASN A 15 28.78 -2.39 -5.08
N THR A 16 29.82 -3.18 -4.89
CA THR A 16 29.85 -4.57 -5.38
C THR A 16 28.83 -5.45 -4.66
N ALA A 17 28.75 -5.37 -3.32
CA ALA A 17 27.80 -6.16 -2.54
C ALA A 17 26.34 -5.82 -2.88
N MET A 18 26.03 -4.54 -3.07
CA MET A 18 24.69 -4.09 -3.51
C MET A 18 24.35 -4.53 -4.92
N THR A 19 25.31 -4.46 -5.86
CA THR A 19 25.10 -4.94 -7.24
C THR A 19 24.82 -6.44 -7.25
N THR A 20 25.59 -7.21 -6.46
CA THR A 20 25.36 -8.66 -6.28
C THR A 20 24.00 -8.93 -5.64
N PHE A 21 23.62 -8.18 -4.61
CA PHE A 21 22.31 -8.30 -3.98
C PHE A 21 21.16 -8.03 -4.96
N ASN A 22 21.23 -6.93 -5.70
CA ASN A 22 20.23 -6.58 -6.71
C ASN A 22 20.09 -7.65 -7.79
N SER A 23 21.18 -8.30 -8.18
CA SER A 23 21.14 -9.43 -9.11
C SER A 23 20.58 -10.71 -8.46
N CYS A 24 20.88 -10.92 -7.17
CA CYS A 24 20.45 -12.09 -6.40
C CYS A 24 18.92 -12.13 -6.23
N ILE A 25 18.30 -11.01 -5.81
CA ILE A 25 16.86 -10.94 -5.50
C ILE A 25 15.95 -11.21 -6.70
N VAL A 26 16.49 -11.14 -7.92
CA VAL A 26 15.75 -11.45 -9.14
C VAL A 26 15.49 -12.95 -9.25
N ASN A 27 16.51 -13.77 -8.95
CA ASN A 27 16.57 -15.18 -9.34
C ASN A 27 16.67 -16.15 -8.17
N SER A 28 17.05 -15.67 -7.00
CA SER A 28 17.37 -16.50 -5.83
C SER A 28 16.41 -16.24 -4.69
N ASP A 29 16.45 -17.15 -3.71
CA ASP A 29 15.76 -17.01 -2.44
C ASP A 29 16.18 -15.72 -1.72
N LEU A 30 15.20 -14.88 -1.40
CA LEU A 30 15.43 -13.57 -0.77
C LEU A 30 16.17 -13.66 0.56
N ASP A 31 15.88 -14.67 1.38
CA ASP A 31 16.48 -14.81 2.72
C ASP A 31 17.99 -15.08 2.59
N ASN A 32 18.39 -15.89 1.60
CA ASN A 32 19.80 -16.12 1.27
C ASN A 32 20.51 -14.87 0.71
N CYS A 33 19.82 -14.09 -0.13
CA CYS A 33 20.35 -12.82 -0.65
C CYS A 33 20.61 -11.82 0.48
N ILE A 34 19.66 -11.67 1.40
CA ILE A 34 19.78 -10.81 2.59
C ILE A 34 20.93 -11.30 3.48
N ALA A 35 20.98 -12.60 3.78
CA ALA A 35 22.03 -13.17 4.62
C ALA A 35 23.44 -12.95 4.03
N THR A 36 23.56 -12.92 2.71
CA THR A 36 24.83 -12.62 2.03
C THR A 36 25.17 -11.13 2.11
N LEU A 37 24.21 -10.25 1.84
CA LEU A 37 24.41 -8.79 1.91
C LEU A 37 24.84 -8.34 3.31
N ILE A 38 24.20 -8.86 4.36
CA ILE A 38 24.48 -8.48 5.75
C ILE A 38 25.92 -8.81 6.17
N LYS A 39 26.59 -9.79 5.55
CA LYS A 39 28.02 -10.07 5.82
C LYS A 39 28.92 -8.88 5.49
N SER A 40 28.50 -7.99 4.59
CA SER A 40 29.22 -6.77 4.25
C SER A 40 28.96 -5.61 5.23
N ALA A 41 28.10 -5.78 6.23
CA ALA A 41 27.79 -4.79 7.25
C ALA A 41 28.84 -4.76 8.39
N ASP A 42 30.13 -4.67 8.03
CA ASP A 42 31.27 -4.85 8.94
C ASP A 42 31.58 -3.63 9.85
N ASN A 43 30.94 -2.48 9.60
CA ASN A 43 31.05 -1.28 10.41
C ASN A 43 29.72 -0.51 10.46
N GLU A 44 29.62 0.45 11.37
CA GLU A 44 28.40 1.21 11.64
C GLU A 44 27.86 2.00 10.44
N TYR A 45 28.71 2.55 9.56
CA TYR A 45 28.23 3.25 8.36
C TYR A 45 27.70 2.26 7.31
N LYS A 46 28.33 1.09 7.16
CA LYS A 46 27.79 0.04 6.29
C LYS A 46 26.51 -0.56 6.83
N LYS A 47 26.39 -0.74 8.15
CA LYS A 47 25.13 -1.15 8.81
C LYS A 47 24.02 -0.15 8.56
N TYR A 48 24.31 1.14 8.72
CA TYR A 48 23.39 2.23 8.40
C TYR A 48 22.90 2.14 6.94
N ILE A 49 23.81 1.98 5.98
CA ILE A 49 23.44 1.92 4.56
C ILE A 49 22.65 0.64 4.22
N ILE A 50 23.10 -0.53 4.69
CA ILE A 50 22.42 -1.81 4.43
C ILE A 50 21.06 -1.84 5.12
N GLY A 51 20.95 -1.28 6.33
CA GLY A 51 19.68 -1.10 7.02
C GLY A 51 18.70 -0.34 6.15
N GLY A 52 19.09 0.85 5.66
CA GLY A 52 18.25 1.67 4.78
C GLY A 52 17.77 0.92 3.52
N LEU A 53 18.63 0.11 2.89
CA LEU A 53 18.26 -0.75 1.76
C LEU A 53 17.25 -1.83 2.14
N LEU A 54 17.39 -2.42 3.34
CA LEU A 54 16.54 -3.51 3.79
C LEU A 54 15.19 -3.04 4.34
N ASN A 55 14.98 -1.76 4.66
CA ASN A 55 13.68 -1.29 5.17
C ASN A 55 12.49 -1.70 4.27
N GLU A 56 12.65 -1.64 2.95
CA GLU A 56 11.60 -2.00 1.99
C GLU A 56 11.50 -3.51 1.68
N ILE A 57 12.26 -4.33 2.39
CA ILE A 57 12.45 -5.76 2.09
C ILE A 57 12.27 -6.61 3.35
N ASP A 58 13.01 -6.29 4.39
CA ASP A 58 13.05 -6.93 5.70
C ASP A 58 13.24 -5.88 6.81
N LYS A 59 12.10 -5.38 7.32
CA LYS A 59 12.03 -4.38 8.39
C LYS A 59 12.73 -4.83 9.68
N ASP A 60 12.70 -6.13 10.00
CA ASP A 60 13.32 -6.63 11.22
C ASP A 60 14.85 -6.54 11.12
N LYS A 61 15.42 -6.91 9.97
CA LYS A 61 16.87 -6.76 9.72
C LYS A 61 17.28 -5.30 9.61
N SER A 62 16.47 -4.46 8.95
CA SER A 62 16.67 -3.01 8.92
C SER A 62 16.80 -2.43 10.32
N PHE A 63 15.80 -2.71 11.18
CA PHE A 63 15.76 -2.27 12.56
C PHE A 63 17.03 -2.67 13.34
N GLN A 64 17.46 -3.94 13.25
CA GLN A 64 18.64 -4.39 13.99
C GLN A 64 19.92 -3.67 13.53
N LEU A 65 20.10 -3.48 12.22
CA LEU A 65 21.28 -2.80 11.69
C LEU A 65 21.33 -1.32 12.07
N HIS A 66 20.19 -0.62 11.97
CA HIS A 66 20.09 0.78 12.40
C HIS A 66 20.30 0.93 13.91
N LYS A 67 19.76 0.01 14.72
CA LYS A 67 20.00 -0.04 16.16
C LYS A 67 21.49 -0.22 16.48
N GLU A 68 22.15 -1.17 15.82
CA GLU A 68 23.59 -1.40 16.01
C GLU A 68 24.44 -0.20 15.60
N ALA A 69 24.10 0.46 14.49
CA ALA A 69 24.77 1.68 14.04
C ALA A 69 24.61 2.82 15.07
N TYR A 70 23.39 3.05 15.54
CA TYR A 70 23.08 4.03 16.59
C TYR A 70 23.84 3.74 17.89
N LEU A 71 23.83 2.50 18.38
CA LEU A 71 24.52 2.15 19.62
C LEU A 71 26.05 2.29 19.52
N SER A 72 26.61 2.08 18.32
CA SER A 72 28.05 2.30 18.06
C SER A 72 28.41 3.78 18.08
N LYS A 73 27.53 4.64 17.54
CA LYS A 73 27.74 6.10 17.49
C LYS A 73 26.46 6.88 17.84
N PRO A 74 26.12 7.02 19.13
CA PRO A 74 24.88 7.67 19.56
C PRO A 74 24.78 9.17 19.25
N ASP A 75 25.89 9.81 18.90
CA ASP A 75 25.95 11.23 18.52
C ASP A 75 26.05 11.44 17.02
N GLU A 76 26.08 10.37 16.21
CA GLU A 76 26.01 10.48 14.76
C GLU A 76 24.58 10.84 14.33
N LEU A 77 24.41 12.04 13.79
CA LEU A 77 23.09 12.64 13.56
C LEU A 77 22.23 11.82 12.59
N ASP A 78 22.82 11.30 11.53
CA ASP A 78 22.14 10.45 10.55
C ASP A 78 21.64 9.13 11.18
N PHE A 79 22.43 8.55 12.09
CA PHE A 79 22.04 7.32 12.78
C PHE A 79 20.92 7.56 13.79
N ASN A 80 20.94 8.71 14.47
CA ASN A 80 19.85 9.13 15.34
C ASN A 80 18.54 9.23 14.56
N LEU A 81 18.56 9.86 13.38
CA LEU A 81 17.37 10.03 12.56
C LEU A 81 16.80 8.69 12.10
N GLU A 82 17.62 7.84 11.47
CA GLU A 82 17.12 6.56 10.96
C GLU A 82 16.65 5.65 12.10
N TYR A 83 17.33 5.64 13.24
CA TYR A 83 16.86 4.86 14.39
C TYR A 83 15.56 5.41 14.99
N ALA A 84 15.34 6.73 14.98
CA ALA A 84 14.06 7.33 15.35
C ALA A 84 12.93 6.88 14.42
N ILE A 85 13.19 6.88 13.11
CA ILE A 85 12.26 6.38 12.08
C ILE A 85 11.91 4.91 12.32
N GLU A 86 12.90 4.08 12.61
CA GLU A 86 12.70 2.66 12.93
C GLU A 86 11.86 2.44 14.19
N LEU A 87 12.11 3.20 15.25
CA LEU A 87 11.31 3.17 16.49
C LEU A 87 9.86 3.61 16.23
N HIS A 88 9.69 4.67 15.43
CA HIS A 88 8.37 5.17 15.02
C HIS A 88 7.58 4.10 14.26
N ARG A 89 8.21 3.44 13.27
CA ARG A 89 7.59 2.33 12.53
C ARG A 89 7.16 1.16 13.42
N LYS A 90 7.85 0.94 14.54
CA LYS A 90 7.49 -0.08 15.55
C LYS A 90 6.43 0.36 16.55
N GLY A 91 6.04 1.64 16.54
CA GLY A 91 5.10 2.20 17.50
C GLY A 91 5.73 2.59 18.84
N GLU A 92 7.06 2.63 18.93
CA GLU A 92 7.80 3.11 20.12
C GLU A 92 7.87 4.66 20.07
N PHE A 93 6.69 5.28 20.14
CA PHE A 93 6.50 6.70 19.80
C PHE A 93 7.24 7.66 20.75
N GLU A 94 7.33 7.33 22.04
CA GLU A 94 8.00 8.19 23.02
C GLU A 94 9.52 8.21 22.82
N GLU A 95 10.14 7.06 22.57
CA GLU A 95 11.56 6.93 22.26
C GLU A 95 11.89 7.59 20.92
N ALA A 96 11.06 7.36 19.90
CA ALA A 96 11.22 8.01 18.60
C ALA A 96 11.18 9.53 18.72
N ALA A 97 10.21 10.08 19.46
CA ALA A 97 10.09 11.53 19.68
C ALA A 97 11.35 12.13 20.31
N LYS A 98 11.95 11.48 21.33
CA LYS A 98 13.19 11.97 21.97
C LYS A 98 14.35 12.10 20.97
N LEU A 99 14.49 11.14 20.06
CA LEU A 99 15.54 11.16 19.04
C LEU A 99 15.25 12.19 17.93
N TYR A 100 13.99 12.29 17.49
CA TYR A 100 13.58 13.35 16.57
C TYR A 100 13.81 14.75 17.14
N GLU A 101 13.54 14.96 18.42
CA GLU A 101 13.84 16.22 19.10
C GLU A 101 15.35 16.50 19.14
N LYS A 102 16.18 15.51 19.46
CA LYS A 102 17.64 15.63 19.39
C LYS A 102 18.07 16.04 17.98
N TYR A 103 17.54 15.40 16.94
CA TYR A 103 17.86 15.72 15.55
C TYR A 103 17.42 17.14 15.16
N SER A 104 16.18 17.52 15.51
CA SER A 104 15.59 18.82 15.16
C SER A 104 16.36 20.03 15.74
N LYS A 105 17.10 19.86 16.84
CA LYS A 105 17.95 20.91 17.40
C LYS A 105 19.12 21.28 16.48
N GLU A 106 19.67 20.29 15.78
CA GLU A 106 20.79 20.46 14.82
C GLU A 106 20.29 20.77 13.40
N LYS A 107 19.03 20.43 13.10
CA LYS A 107 18.38 20.55 11.77
C LYS A 107 16.99 21.18 11.88
N ALA A 108 16.94 22.39 12.41
CA ALA A 108 15.69 23.10 12.68
C ALA A 108 14.88 23.41 11.41
N GLU A 109 15.53 23.42 10.24
CA GLU A 109 14.92 23.64 8.93
C GLU A 109 14.17 22.41 8.37
N ASP A 110 14.41 21.22 8.92
CA ASP A 110 13.77 19.99 8.41
C ASP A 110 12.33 19.86 8.94
N PHE A 111 11.39 20.41 8.19
CA PHE A 111 9.96 20.37 8.54
C PHE A 111 9.40 18.94 8.67
N ARG A 112 10.01 17.94 8.01
CA ARG A 112 9.53 16.55 8.03
C ARG A 112 9.55 15.97 9.43
N VAL A 113 10.54 16.37 10.24
CA VAL A 113 10.66 15.96 11.64
C VAL A 113 9.47 16.44 12.47
N ASN A 114 8.92 17.62 12.16
CA ASN A 114 7.70 18.10 12.81
C ASN A 114 6.47 17.24 12.43
N VAL A 115 6.41 16.67 11.22
CA VAL A 115 5.35 15.71 10.84
C VAL A 115 5.45 14.45 11.70
N TRP A 116 6.65 13.87 11.80
CA TRP A 116 6.86 12.65 12.58
C TRP A 116 6.67 12.87 14.09
N LEU A 117 7.11 14.02 14.62
CA LEU A 117 6.82 14.41 16.00
C LEU A 117 5.33 14.58 16.24
N ALA A 118 4.58 15.18 15.32
CA ALA A 118 3.14 15.31 15.45
C ALA A 118 2.46 13.94 15.58
N ASP A 119 2.86 12.97 14.75
CA ASP A 119 2.35 11.61 14.81
C ASP A 119 2.79 10.87 16.09
N CYS A 120 4.06 10.98 16.49
CA CYS A 120 4.51 10.38 17.74
C CYS A 120 3.73 10.93 18.95
N TYR A 121 3.55 12.25 19.01
CA TYR A 121 2.87 12.91 20.12
C TYR A 121 1.37 12.63 20.18
N ILE A 122 0.68 12.51 19.04
CA ILE A 122 -0.74 12.14 19.08
C ILE A 122 -0.90 10.70 19.59
N ASN A 123 0.03 9.80 19.25
CA ASN A 123 0.01 8.40 19.68
C ASN A 123 0.42 8.22 21.15
N SER A 124 1.34 9.03 21.69
CA SER A 124 1.70 9.01 23.12
C SER A 124 0.77 9.84 24.01
N GLY A 125 -0.19 10.57 23.42
CA GLY A 125 -1.22 11.30 24.16
C GLY A 125 -0.86 12.75 24.51
N ASP A 126 0.30 13.25 24.07
CA ASP A 126 0.67 14.67 24.19
C ASP A 126 0.03 15.49 23.06
N ILE A 127 -1.28 15.67 23.15
CA ILE A 127 -2.10 16.27 22.09
C ILE A 127 -1.64 17.70 21.74
N ASP A 128 -1.26 18.49 22.74
CA ASP A 128 -0.87 19.89 22.52
C ASP A 128 0.48 19.99 21.77
N LYS A 129 1.46 19.14 22.11
CA LYS A 129 2.70 19.07 21.31
C LYS A 129 2.44 18.53 19.92
N SER A 130 1.51 17.60 19.75
CA SER A 130 1.14 17.11 18.42
C SER A 130 0.63 18.24 17.53
N ILE A 131 -0.35 19.02 18.01
CA ILE A 131 -0.89 20.18 17.29
C ILE A 131 0.21 21.21 17.00
N ALA A 132 1.07 21.51 17.97
CA ALA A 132 2.16 22.47 17.79
C ALA A 132 3.14 22.04 16.70
N ASN A 133 3.50 20.77 16.64
CA ASN A 133 4.40 20.23 15.61
C ASN A 133 3.72 20.17 14.24
N TRP A 134 2.45 19.77 14.15
CA TRP A 134 1.70 19.82 12.89
C TRP A 134 1.63 21.23 12.29
N LYS A 135 1.52 22.27 13.11
CA LYS A 135 1.59 23.66 12.64
C LYS A 135 2.96 24.01 12.07
N LYS A 136 4.04 23.58 12.75
CA LYS A 136 5.41 23.82 12.32
C LYS A 136 5.77 23.11 11.03
N SER A 137 5.09 22.02 10.67
CA SER A 137 5.32 21.34 9.38
C SER A 137 4.77 22.12 8.18
N ASP A 138 4.03 23.21 8.39
CA ASP A 138 3.52 24.15 7.37
C ASP A 138 2.92 23.43 6.14
N HIS A 139 1.83 22.70 6.36
CA HIS A 139 1.17 21.90 5.33
C HIS A 139 0.86 22.69 4.04
N ALA A 140 0.49 23.97 4.18
CA ALA A 140 0.20 24.82 3.03
C ALA A 140 1.39 24.93 2.06
N LYS A 141 2.62 24.95 2.57
CA LYS A 141 3.84 25.01 1.74
C LYS A 141 4.41 23.63 1.38
N HIS A 142 4.14 22.60 2.20
CA HIS A 142 4.88 21.34 2.12
C HIS A 142 4.02 20.09 1.90
N HIS A 143 2.74 20.22 1.52
CA HIS A 143 1.78 19.10 1.42
C HIS A 143 2.34 17.82 0.75
N THR A 144 2.92 17.88 -0.46
CA THR A 144 3.48 16.69 -1.13
C THR A 144 4.62 16.03 -0.35
N SER A 145 5.48 16.83 0.27
CA SER A 145 6.59 16.30 1.06
C SER A 145 6.15 15.81 2.45
N ILE A 146 5.02 16.30 2.97
CA ILE A 146 4.35 15.73 4.14
C ILE A 146 3.81 14.35 3.79
N ASP A 147 3.13 14.20 2.65
CA ASP A 147 2.63 12.90 2.18
C ASP A 147 3.80 11.90 2.06
N GLN A 148 4.92 12.34 1.48
CA GLN A 148 6.16 11.53 1.42
C GLN A 148 6.71 11.18 2.81
N ALA A 149 6.74 12.13 3.75
CA ALA A 149 7.22 11.88 5.11
C ALA A 149 6.35 10.85 5.84
N ILE A 150 5.03 10.90 5.64
CA ILE A 150 4.09 9.91 6.16
C ILE A 150 4.33 8.55 5.51
N ASN A 151 4.50 8.51 4.18
CA ASN A 151 4.80 7.29 3.43
C ASN A 151 6.13 6.64 3.88
N THR A 152 7.13 7.41 4.31
CA THR A 152 8.36 6.86 4.91
C THR A 152 8.07 5.99 6.13
N ILE A 153 7.04 6.29 6.92
CA ILE A 153 6.68 5.51 8.11
C ILE A 153 5.72 4.37 7.75
N TYR A 154 4.67 4.68 6.99
CA TYR A 154 3.51 3.79 6.82
C TYR A 154 3.36 3.19 5.42
N GLY A 155 4.24 3.53 4.48
CA GLY A 155 4.22 3.03 3.11
C GLY A 155 4.37 1.51 3.02
N ASN A 156 3.91 0.96 1.90
CA ASN A 156 3.99 -0.46 1.61
C ASN A 156 5.43 -0.89 1.31
N THR A 157 5.97 -1.82 2.11
CA THR A 157 7.36 -2.29 2.03
C THR A 157 7.44 -3.80 1.76
N LYS A 158 6.43 -4.38 1.12
CA LYS A 158 6.30 -5.85 1.06
C LYS A 158 6.40 -6.43 -0.35
N GLN A 159 6.55 -5.61 -1.39
CA GLN A 159 6.48 -6.08 -2.77
C GLN A 159 7.56 -7.10 -3.11
N ILE A 160 8.84 -6.86 -2.77
CA ILE A 160 9.93 -7.82 -3.02
C ILE A 160 9.70 -9.13 -2.25
N LYS A 161 9.27 -9.04 -0.98
CA LYS A 161 8.96 -10.21 -0.15
C LYS A 161 7.76 -11.00 -0.68
N ALA A 162 6.71 -10.32 -1.12
CA ALA A 162 5.53 -10.93 -1.74
C ALA A 162 5.91 -11.68 -3.02
N ARG A 163 6.69 -11.05 -3.90
CA ARG A 163 7.24 -11.68 -5.11
C ARG A 163 8.00 -12.96 -4.78
N ASN A 164 8.93 -12.90 -3.83
CA ASN A 164 9.70 -14.06 -3.39
C ASN A 164 8.79 -15.18 -2.84
N ASN A 165 7.78 -14.84 -2.04
CA ASN A 165 6.83 -15.82 -1.51
C ASN A 165 6.00 -16.48 -2.62
N TYR A 166 5.52 -15.71 -3.62
CA TYR A 166 4.83 -16.29 -4.77
C TYR A 166 5.72 -17.27 -5.52
N ARG A 167 6.97 -16.90 -5.80
CA ARG A 167 7.94 -17.81 -6.45
C ARG A 167 8.18 -19.08 -5.63
N LYS A 168 8.33 -18.98 -4.31
CA LYS A 168 8.47 -20.15 -3.41
C LYS A 168 7.30 -21.12 -3.52
N GLU A 169 6.07 -20.60 -3.52
CA GLU A 169 4.87 -21.43 -3.60
C GLU A 169 4.63 -22.00 -5.00
N ILE A 170 5.00 -21.25 -6.06
CA ILE A 170 5.00 -21.74 -7.44
C ILE A 170 5.98 -22.91 -7.60
N GLU A 171 7.17 -22.84 -6.99
CA GLU A 171 8.11 -23.96 -7.00
C GLU A 171 7.56 -25.21 -6.30
N LYS A 172 6.66 -25.03 -5.32
CA LYS A 172 5.92 -26.12 -4.66
C LYS A 172 4.71 -26.63 -5.47
N GLY A 173 4.47 -26.08 -6.66
CA GLY A 173 3.41 -26.49 -7.58
C GLY A 173 2.14 -25.62 -7.53
N ASN A 174 2.12 -24.53 -6.76
CA ASN A 174 0.97 -23.63 -6.71
C ASN A 174 0.96 -22.65 -7.90
N ASN A 175 0.67 -23.18 -9.09
CA ASN A 175 0.72 -22.44 -10.35
C ASN A 175 -0.32 -21.30 -10.45
N THR A 176 -1.39 -21.30 -9.64
CA THR A 176 -2.38 -20.21 -9.68
C THR A 176 -1.78 -18.87 -9.22
N LEU A 177 -0.66 -18.89 -8.50
CA LEU A 177 0.04 -17.68 -8.06
C LEU A 177 0.80 -16.96 -9.18
N PHE A 178 0.92 -17.54 -10.38
CA PHE A 178 1.48 -16.83 -11.52
C PHE A 178 0.67 -15.57 -11.88
N TYR A 179 -0.64 -15.58 -11.66
CA TYR A 179 -1.49 -14.40 -11.84
C TYR A 179 -1.05 -13.25 -10.92
N SER A 180 -0.92 -13.50 -9.62
CA SER A 180 -0.52 -12.49 -8.64
C SER A 180 0.93 -12.06 -8.80
N LEU A 181 1.82 -12.97 -9.21
CA LEU A 181 3.22 -12.66 -9.52
C LEU A 181 3.32 -11.65 -10.68
N ILE A 182 2.69 -11.97 -11.81
CA ILE A 182 2.74 -11.09 -12.99
C ILE A 182 1.97 -9.79 -12.75
N PHE A 183 0.85 -9.83 -12.03
CA PHE A 183 0.14 -8.61 -11.66
C PHE A 183 1.03 -7.68 -10.82
N LEU A 184 1.76 -8.22 -9.85
CA LEU A 184 2.70 -7.45 -9.02
C LEU A 184 3.82 -6.82 -9.86
N ASP A 185 4.45 -7.57 -10.75
CA ASP A 185 5.55 -7.05 -11.58
C ASP A 185 5.07 -5.96 -12.55
N MET A 186 3.83 -6.07 -13.05
CA MET A 186 3.24 -5.13 -14.00
C MET A 186 2.67 -3.86 -13.34
N ASN A 187 2.38 -3.89 -12.04
CA ASN A 187 1.73 -2.81 -11.28
C ASN A 187 2.53 -2.47 -10.00
N TRP A 188 3.83 -2.34 -10.14
CA TRP A 188 4.73 -2.10 -9.02
C TRP A 188 4.59 -0.67 -8.49
N GLU A 189 4.14 -0.54 -7.24
CA GLU A 189 4.08 0.72 -6.51
C GLU A 189 5.48 1.31 -6.36
N LEU A 190 5.66 2.57 -6.78
CA LEU A 190 6.89 3.35 -6.60
C LEU A 190 6.77 4.30 -5.39
N ASP A 191 5.57 4.82 -5.20
CA ASP A 191 5.18 5.68 -4.09
C ASP A 191 3.64 5.56 -3.90
N TRP A 192 3.04 6.47 -3.13
CA TRP A 192 1.63 6.42 -2.78
C TRP A 192 0.65 6.70 -3.95
N TRP A 193 1.13 7.10 -5.14
CA TRP A 193 0.27 7.38 -6.30
C TRP A 193 0.83 6.89 -7.64
N ASN A 194 2.12 6.56 -7.74
CA ASN A 194 2.77 6.08 -8.95
C ASN A 194 2.95 4.56 -8.94
N THR A 195 2.70 3.94 -10.10
CA THR A 195 3.04 2.54 -10.37
C THR A 195 3.81 2.41 -11.67
N ASN A 196 4.61 1.37 -11.80
CA ASN A 196 5.33 1.05 -13.04
C ASN A 196 5.48 -0.47 -13.22
N THR A 197 5.97 -0.89 -14.38
CA THR A 197 6.39 -2.26 -14.65
C THR A 197 7.84 -2.47 -14.18
N GLN A 198 8.08 -3.48 -13.33
CA GLN A 198 9.43 -3.94 -12.98
C GLN A 198 9.96 -4.91 -14.03
N GLU A 199 10.48 -4.35 -15.13
CA GLU A 199 10.86 -5.11 -16.33
C GLU A 199 11.84 -6.26 -16.05
N TYR A 200 12.80 -6.09 -15.14
CA TYR A 200 13.79 -7.13 -14.84
C TYR A 200 13.21 -8.29 -14.02
N PHE A 201 12.21 -8.04 -13.16
CA PHE A 201 11.47 -9.10 -12.48
C PHE A 201 10.53 -9.82 -13.44
N LEU A 202 9.71 -9.04 -14.16
CA LEU A 202 8.76 -9.54 -15.15
C LEU A 202 9.42 -10.48 -16.15
N LYS A 203 10.60 -10.11 -16.67
CA LYS A 203 11.33 -10.92 -17.64
C LYS A 203 11.68 -12.31 -17.10
N GLU A 204 12.15 -12.41 -15.86
CA GLU A 204 12.51 -13.70 -15.28
C GLU A 204 11.28 -14.50 -14.84
N ASP A 205 10.21 -13.83 -14.40
CA ASP A 205 8.97 -14.49 -14.01
C ASP A 205 8.16 -15.00 -15.22
N VAL A 206 8.26 -14.34 -16.37
CA VAL A 206 7.77 -14.87 -17.65
C VAL A 206 8.51 -16.14 -18.07
N ARG A 207 9.85 -16.18 -17.92
CA ARG A 207 10.63 -17.40 -18.19
C ARG A 207 10.23 -18.55 -17.25
N LEU A 208 9.96 -18.22 -15.99
CA LEU A 208 9.47 -19.22 -15.03
C LEU A 208 8.13 -19.81 -15.49
N ILE A 209 7.19 -18.97 -15.96
CA ILE A 209 5.94 -19.43 -16.56
C ILE A 209 6.19 -20.36 -17.75
N GLU A 210 7.05 -19.96 -18.68
CA GLU A 210 7.39 -20.75 -19.88
C GLU A 210 8.01 -22.11 -19.53
N SER A 211 8.71 -22.21 -18.40
CA SER A 211 9.31 -23.46 -17.92
C SER A 211 8.34 -24.39 -17.18
N LYS A 212 7.23 -23.84 -16.63
CA LYS A 212 6.31 -24.56 -15.74
C LYS A 212 4.95 -24.85 -16.38
N LEU A 213 4.52 -24.05 -17.35
CA LEU A 213 3.22 -24.20 -18.02
C LEU A 213 3.39 -24.50 -19.50
N GLU A 214 2.63 -25.45 -20.00
CA GLU A 214 2.55 -25.74 -21.44
C GLU A 214 1.85 -24.58 -22.18
N LYS A 215 2.21 -24.35 -23.45
CA LYS A 215 1.59 -23.29 -24.27
C LYS A 215 0.09 -23.52 -24.55
N THR A 216 -0.38 -24.76 -24.40
CA THR A 216 -1.79 -25.16 -24.48
C THR A 216 -2.56 -24.85 -23.21
N ASN A 217 -1.88 -24.56 -22.10
CA ASN A 217 -2.50 -24.24 -20.83
C ASN A 217 -3.27 -22.90 -20.90
N ILE A 218 -4.48 -22.87 -20.35
CA ILE A 218 -5.34 -21.69 -20.40
C ILE A 218 -4.79 -20.51 -19.58
N ASP A 219 -4.16 -20.80 -18.44
CA ASP A 219 -3.54 -19.79 -17.58
C ASP A 219 -2.33 -19.17 -18.27
N TYR A 220 -1.50 -19.99 -18.92
CA TYR A 220 -0.40 -19.50 -19.76
C TYR A 220 -0.90 -18.48 -20.78
N ASN A 221 -1.93 -18.85 -21.55
CA ASN A 221 -2.46 -17.99 -22.60
C ASN A 221 -3.10 -16.71 -22.04
N THR A 222 -3.80 -16.80 -20.92
CA THR A 222 -4.45 -15.66 -20.26
C THR A 222 -3.42 -14.67 -19.73
N ILE A 223 -2.36 -15.16 -19.08
CA ILE A 223 -1.28 -14.31 -18.55
C ILE A 223 -0.50 -13.65 -19.68
N GLN A 224 -0.17 -14.39 -20.74
CA GLN A 224 0.52 -13.84 -21.91
C GLN A 224 -0.32 -12.79 -22.64
N ALA A 225 -1.63 -13.01 -22.75
CA ALA A 225 -2.56 -12.02 -23.28
C ALA A 225 -2.60 -10.76 -22.38
N TYR A 226 -2.68 -10.93 -21.06
CA TYR A 226 -2.67 -9.82 -20.10
C TYR A 226 -1.42 -8.92 -20.25
N ILE A 227 -0.22 -9.51 -20.28
CA ILE A 227 1.04 -8.76 -20.45
C ILE A 227 1.00 -7.91 -21.72
N LYS A 228 0.57 -8.51 -22.84
CA LYS A 228 0.45 -7.82 -24.13
C LYS A 228 -0.61 -6.72 -24.11
N VAL A 229 -1.79 -6.97 -23.54
CA VAL A 229 -2.86 -5.96 -23.40
C VAL A 229 -2.38 -4.78 -22.58
N LYS A 230 -1.74 -5.03 -21.43
CA LYS A 230 -1.25 -3.97 -20.55
C LYS A 230 -0.16 -3.13 -21.21
N ASN A 231 0.74 -3.74 -21.97
CA ASN A 231 1.74 -3.00 -22.75
C ASN A 231 1.10 -2.15 -23.85
N LEU A 232 0.13 -2.68 -24.59
CA LEU A 232 -0.63 -1.92 -25.59
C LEU A 232 -1.43 -0.77 -24.97
N SER A 233 -1.97 -0.95 -23.75
CA SER A 233 -2.76 0.09 -23.07
C SER A 233 -1.97 1.35 -22.72
N LYS A 234 -0.63 1.31 -22.79
CA LYS A 234 0.25 2.47 -22.63
C LYS A 234 0.37 3.32 -23.91
N SER A 235 -0.10 2.81 -25.06
CA SER A 235 -0.04 3.48 -26.35
C SER A 235 -1.37 4.15 -26.70
N GLU A 236 -1.31 5.31 -27.36
CA GLU A 236 -2.49 5.97 -27.90
C GLU A 236 -3.14 5.10 -28.99
N ASN A 237 -4.48 5.11 -29.05
CA ASN A 237 -5.28 4.44 -30.09
C ASN A 237 -5.10 2.91 -30.19
N ALA A 238 -4.71 2.23 -29.11
CA ALA A 238 -4.51 0.77 -29.10
C ALA A 238 -5.79 -0.08 -29.01
N GLY A 239 -6.98 0.54 -28.99
CA GLY A 239 -8.26 -0.12 -28.72
C GLY A 239 -8.56 -1.32 -29.63
N ASP A 240 -8.40 -1.18 -30.94
CA ASP A 240 -8.66 -2.27 -31.91
C ASP A 240 -7.69 -3.45 -31.73
N SER A 241 -6.41 -3.15 -31.46
CA SER A 241 -5.39 -4.18 -31.20
C SER A 241 -5.68 -4.93 -29.90
N ILE A 242 -6.10 -4.22 -28.85
CA ILE A 242 -6.51 -4.82 -27.57
C ILE A 242 -7.74 -5.71 -27.78
N LYS A 243 -8.76 -5.22 -28.50
CA LYS A 243 -9.99 -5.99 -28.79
C LYS A 243 -9.69 -7.27 -29.56
N MET A 244 -8.85 -7.19 -30.59
CA MET A 244 -8.43 -8.35 -31.37
C MET A 244 -7.68 -9.37 -30.50
N LEU A 245 -6.76 -8.91 -29.66
CA LEU A 245 -5.99 -9.77 -28.78
C LEU A 245 -6.88 -10.51 -27.76
N LEU A 246 -7.80 -9.80 -27.11
CA LEU A 246 -8.75 -10.39 -26.16
C LEU A 246 -9.70 -11.39 -26.84
N THR A 247 -10.18 -11.07 -28.04
CA THR A 247 -11.06 -11.97 -28.82
C THR A 247 -10.32 -13.25 -29.23
N ASN A 248 -9.11 -13.12 -29.78
CA ASN A 248 -8.31 -14.26 -30.24
C ASN A 248 -7.91 -15.20 -29.09
N ASN A 249 -7.70 -14.66 -27.89
CA ASN A 249 -7.39 -15.45 -26.70
C ASN A 249 -8.63 -15.89 -25.91
N LYS A 250 -9.84 -15.56 -26.39
CA LYS A 250 -11.12 -15.89 -25.74
C LYS A 250 -11.23 -15.39 -24.30
N ILE A 251 -10.94 -14.10 -24.09
CA ILE A 251 -10.97 -13.44 -22.77
C ILE A 251 -11.94 -12.25 -22.80
N ILE A 252 -12.91 -12.22 -21.87
CA ILE A 252 -13.83 -11.09 -21.56
C ILE A 252 -14.76 -10.64 -22.70
N ILE A 253 -14.25 -10.36 -23.90
CA ILE A 253 -15.01 -9.79 -25.02
C ILE A 253 -16.03 -10.82 -25.55
N GLY A 254 -17.26 -10.38 -25.76
CA GLY A 254 -18.39 -11.25 -26.11
C GLY A 254 -18.83 -12.12 -24.94
N SER A 255 -19.16 -13.38 -25.22
CA SER A 255 -19.52 -14.38 -24.20
C SER A 255 -18.32 -15.21 -23.72
N ASN A 256 -17.10 -14.75 -23.96
CA ASN A 256 -15.88 -15.44 -23.55
C ASN A 256 -15.69 -15.39 -22.02
N PRO A 257 -15.10 -16.43 -21.40
CA PRO A 257 -14.94 -16.49 -19.94
C PRO A 257 -14.20 -15.30 -19.34
N LEU A 258 -14.56 -14.98 -18.09
CA LEU A 258 -13.81 -14.04 -17.25
C LEU A 258 -12.56 -14.72 -16.68
N PRO A 259 -11.43 -14.02 -16.55
CA PRO A 259 -10.30 -14.51 -15.77
C PRO A 259 -10.74 -14.84 -14.35
N THR A 260 -10.26 -15.97 -13.82
CA THR A 260 -10.60 -16.45 -12.47
C THR A 260 -9.89 -15.68 -11.36
N ASN A 261 -8.76 -15.05 -11.67
CA ASN A 261 -8.05 -14.15 -10.77
C ASN A 261 -8.62 -12.72 -10.86
N GLY A 262 -9.09 -12.20 -9.74
CA GLY A 262 -9.77 -10.91 -9.68
C GLY A 262 -8.88 -9.70 -9.95
N GLN A 263 -7.58 -9.77 -9.68
CA GLN A 263 -6.65 -8.67 -9.98
C GLN A 263 -6.49 -8.49 -11.49
N ILE A 264 -6.23 -9.57 -12.22
CA ILE A 264 -6.16 -9.55 -13.69
C ILE A 264 -7.52 -9.22 -14.30
N ALA A 265 -8.62 -9.81 -13.80
CA ALA A 265 -9.96 -9.52 -14.29
C ALA A 265 -10.30 -8.02 -14.14
N SER A 266 -10.02 -7.43 -12.97
CA SER A 266 -10.26 -6.02 -12.68
C SER A 266 -9.50 -5.11 -13.64
N ASP A 267 -8.20 -5.36 -13.81
CA ASP A 267 -7.36 -4.51 -14.65
C ASP A 267 -7.72 -4.64 -16.15
N LEU A 268 -8.02 -5.85 -16.62
CA LEU A 268 -8.49 -6.05 -18.00
C LEU A 268 -9.84 -5.39 -18.25
N LEU A 269 -10.81 -5.54 -17.35
CA LEU A 269 -12.12 -4.88 -17.48
C LEU A 269 -11.97 -3.36 -17.49
N ARG A 270 -11.16 -2.80 -16.58
CA ARG A 270 -10.84 -1.37 -16.55
C ARG A 270 -10.25 -0.91 -17.88
N ILE A 271 -9.30 -1.65 -18.47
CA ILE A 271 -8.73 -1.35 -19.79
C ILE A 271 -9.84 -1.39 -20.87
N CYS A 272 -10.71 -2.39 -20.84
CA CYS A 272 -11.82 -2.50 -21.78
C CYS A 272 -12.80 -1.32 -21.66
N PHE A 273 -13.14 -0.87 -20.45
CA PHE A 273 -14.04 0.26 -20.23
C PHE A 273 -13.42 1.60 -20.66
N ILE A 274 -12.16 1.86 -20.28
CA ILE A 274 -11.44 3.09 -20.68
C ILE A 274 -11.32 3.20 -22.19
N ASN A 275 -11.07 2.08 -22.88
CA ASN A 275 -10.99 2.03 -24.34
C ASN A 275 -12.35 1.84 -25.03
N GLN A 276 -13.47 1.91 -24.28
CA GLN A 276 -14.84 1.76 -24.79
C GLN A 276 -15.08 0.48 -25.60
N LEU A 277 -14.36 -0.60 -25.28
CA LEU A 277 -14.50 -1.90 -25.97
C LEU A 277 -15.77 -2.64 -25.55
N ILE A 278 -16.23 -2.38 -24.33
CA ILE A 278 -17.48 -2.82 -23.71
C ILE A 278 -18.01 -1.68 -22.82
N SER A 279 -19.32 -1.66 -22.57
CA SER A 279 -19.95 -0.71 -21.65
C SER A 279 -20.07 -1.31 -20.25
N GLU A 280 -19.80 -0.53 -19.19
CA GLU A 280 -20.02 -0.94 -17.79
C GLU A 280 -21.48 -1.34 -17.55
N GLN A 281 -22.42 -0.55 -18.10
CA GLN A 281 -23.86 -0.78 -17.99
C GLN A 281 -24.30 -2.08 -18.66
N GLU A 282 -23.84 -2.31 -19.90
CA GLU A 282 -24.15 -3.52 -20.65
C GLU A 282 -23.54 -4.76 -20.00
N PHE A 283 -22.27 -4.66 -19.59
CA PHE A 283 -21.55 -5.75 -18.94
C PHE A 283 -22.21 -6.15 -17.63
N TYR A 284 -22.58 -5.19 -16.77
CA TYR A 284 -23.27 -5.49 -15.51
C TYR A 284 -24.62 -6.17 -15.74
N ASN A 285 -25.44 -5.64 -16.67
CA ASN A 285 -26.77 -6.20 -16.95
C ASN A 285 -26.69 -7.63 -17.51
N ASN A 286 -25.72 -7.90 -18.38
CA ASN A 286 -25.61 -9.19 -19.07
C ASN A 286 -24.79 -10.22 -18.29
N ARG A 287 -23.76 -9.78 -17.55
CA ARG A 287 -22.73 -10.65 -16.95
C ARG A 287 -22.46 -10.40 -15.47
N GLY A 288 -23.13 -9.45 -14.83
CA GLY A 288 -22.95 -9.17 -13.39
C GLY A 288 -23.20 -10.40 -12.51
N GLN A 289 -24.22 -11.21 -12.82
CA GLN A 289 -24.51 -12.44 -12.07
C GLN A 289 -23.46 -13.55 -12.30
N GLU A 290 -22.85 -13.60 -13.48
CA GLU A 290 -21.71 -14.50 -13.74
C GLU A 290 -20.52 -14.10 -12.86
N LEU A 291 -20.19 -12.81 -12.81
CA LEU A 291 -19.11 -12.26 -12.00
C LEU A 291 -19.33 -12.53 -10.50
N LEU A 292 -20.55 -12.30 -9.98
CA LEU A 292 -20.88 -12.56 -8.58
C LEU A 292 -20.76 -14.05 -8.23
N LYS A 293 -21.23 -14.94 -9.11
CA LYS A 293 -21.06 -16.39 -8.94
C LYS A 293 -19.58 -16.78 -8.92
N LEU A 294 -18.79 -16.21 -9.81
CA LEU A 294 -17.35 -16.46 -9.88
C LEU A 294 -16.65 -16.01 -8.59
N ALA A 295 -16.92 -14.79 -8.11
CA ALA A 295 -16.37 -14.27 -6.86
C ALA A 295 -16.67 -15.20 -5.67
N ASN A 296 -17.89 -15.71 -5.59
CA ASN A 296 -18.32 -16.63 -4.53
C ASN A 296 -17.64 -18.01 -4.62
N ALA A 297 -17.43 -18.51 -5.83
CA ALA A 297 -16.79 -19.80 -6.08
C ALA A 297 -15.28 -19.76 -5.79
N THR A 298 -14.60 -18.69 -6.18
CA THR A 298 -13.15 -18.54 -5.99
C THR A 298 -12.78 -17.94 -4.64
N LYS A 299 -13.74 -17.33 -3.93
CA LYS A 299 -13.49 -16.51 -2.74
C LYS A 299 -12.50 -15.37 -3.01
N ASP A 300 -12.48 -14.86 -4.24
CA ASP A 300 -11.66 -13.73 -4.65
C ASP A 300 -12.38 -12.40 -4.39
N LYS A 301 -11.84 -11.61 -3.47
CA LYS A 301 -12.39 -10.32 -3.05
C LYS A 301 -12.35 -9.25 -4.15
N GLU A 302 -11.40 -9.32 -5.08
CA GLU A 302 -11.33 -8.35 -6.18
C GLU A 302 -12.46 -8.60 -7.18
N LEU A 303 -12.84 -9.85 -7.43
CA LEU A 303 -14.02 -10.14 -8.27
C LEU A 303 -15.31 -9.59 -7.66
N LEU A 304 -15.49 -9.75 -6.34
CA LEU A 304 -16.64 -9.15 -5.65
C LEU A 304 -16.59 -7.62 -5.72
N ASN A 305 -15.40 -7.03 -5.63
CA ASN A 305 -15.21 -5.59 -5.70
C ASN A 305 -15.55 -5.04 -7.09
N ILE A 306 -15.20 -5.75 -8.17
CA ILE A 306 -15.65 -5.40 -9.53
C ILE A 306 -17.17 -5.41 -9.61
N TYR A 307 -17.83 -6.45 -9.04
CA TYR A 307 -19.29 -6.53 -9.04
C TYR A 307 -19.93 -5.35 -8.29
N ALA A 308 -19.44 -5.05 -7.09
CA ALA A 308 -19.94 -3.94 -6.28
C ALA A 308 -19.72 -2.60 -6.97
N TYR A 309 -18.54 -2.35 -7.55
CA TYR A 309 -18.26 -1.16 -8.34
C TYR A 309 -19.26 -1.00 -9.49
N LEU A 310 -19.44 -2.04 -10.31
CA LEU A 310 -20.38 -2.01 -11.43
C LEU A 310 -21.82 -1.79 -10.97
N GLN A 311 -22.23 -2.42 -9.87
CA GLN A 311 -23.55 -2.22 -9.29
C GLN A 311 -23.75 -0.77 -8.83
N ALA A 312 -22.73 -0.16 -8.20
CA ALA A 312 -22.77 1.25 -7.81
C ALA A 312 -22.85 2.18 -9.03
N THR A 313 -22.06 1.91 -10.07
CA THR A 313 -22.08 2.70 -11.32
C THR A 313 -23.44 2.66 -12.01
N VAL A 314 -24.07 1.48 -12.06
CA VAL A 314 -25.35 1.29 -12.76
C VAL A 314 -26.56 1.71 -11.93
N ASN A 315 -26.62 1.30 -10.67
CA ASN A 315 -27.78 1.53 -9.79
C ASN A 315 -27.65 2.78 -8.91
N GLY A 316 -26.50 3.46 -8.94
CA GLY A 316 -26.16 4.58 -8.07
C GLY A 316 -25.74 4.18 -6.64
N LYS A 317 -25.79 2.90 -6.29
CA LYS A 317 -25.36 2.37 -4.98
C LYS A 317 -25.12 0.85 -5.02
N VAL A 318 -24.31 0.36 -4.09
CA VAL A 318 -24.16 -1.07 -3.80
C VAL A 318 -25.33 -1.55 -2.92
N ASP A 319 -25.78 -2.78 -3.12
CA ASP A 319 -26.71 -3.44 -2.22
C ASP A 319 -26.03 -3.72 -0.87
N ALA A 320 -26.69 -3.35 0.22
CA ALA A 320 -26.16 -3.51 1.57
C ALA A 320 -25.81 -4.96 1.91
N SER A 321 -26.47 -5.95 1.29
CA SER A 321 -26.15 -7.38 1.47
C SER A 321 -24.82 -7.76 0.82
N ILE A 322 -24.46 -7.15 -0.31
CA ILE A 322 -23.19 -7.36 -1.01
C ILE A 322 -22.05 -6.74 -0.22
N ASP A 323 -22.25 -5.51 0.27
CA ASP A 323 -21.29 -4.85 1.15
C ASP A 323 -21.09 -5.64 2.46
N LYS A 324 -22.17 -6.10 3.06
CA LYS A 324 -22.08 -6.94 4.27
C LYS A 324 -21.37 -8.25 3.99
N GLN A 325 -21.59 -8.87 2.84
CA GLN A 325 -20.89 -10.08 2.42
C GLN A 325 -19.39 -9.83 2.24
N GLY A 326 -19.00 -8.79 1.49
CA GLY A 326 -17.59 -8.47 1.27
C GLY A 326 -16.84 -8.12 2.56
N TRP A 327 -17.51 -7.46 3.50
CA TRP A 327 -16.96 -7.24 4.83
C TRP A 327 -16.86 -8.55 5.63
N THR A 328 -17.95 -9.29 5.79
CA THR A 328 -18.00 -10.40 6.76
C THR A 328 -17.34 -11.67 6.27
N ASP A 329 -17.53 -12.05 5.01
CA ASP A 329 -17.02 -13.29 4.44
C ASP A 329 -15.62 -13.11 3.85
N PHE A 330 -15.40 -12.00 3.14
CA PHE A 330 -14.13 -11.73 2.45
C PHE A 330 -13.14 -10.90 3.27
N LYS A 331 -13.58 -10.37 4.43
CA LYS A 331 -12.75 -9.59 5.36
C LYS A 331 -12.07 -8.39 4.71
N ASP A 332 -12.79 -7.72 3.80
CA ASP A 332 -12.23 -6.59 3.05
C ASP A 332 -12.86 -5.26 3.49
N GLU A 333 -11.98 -4.33 3.87
CA GLU A 333 -12.32 -3.04 4.47
C GLU A 333 -13.16 -2.17 3.54
N ARG A 334 -12.94 -2.25 2.22
CA ARG A 334 -13.63 -1.41 1.23
C ARG A 334 -15.14 -1.59 1.31
N PHE A 335 -15.59 -2.82 1.56
CA PHE A 335 -17.00 -3.14 1.69
C PHE A 335 -17.59 -2.70 3.02
N ALA A 336 -16.84 -2.77 4.12
CA ALA A 336 -17.28 -2.20 5.39
C ALA A 336 -17.45 -0.68 5.26
N ILE A 337 -16.49 -0.01 4.63
CA ILE A 337 -16.57 1.43 4.33
C ILE A 337 -17.80 1.72 3.48
N SER A 338 -17.99 1.01 2.36
CA SER A 338 -19.15 1.18 1.47
C SER A 338 -20.47 0.97 2.22
N TYR A 339 -20.55 -0.07 3.07
CA TYR A 339 -21.72 -0.37 3.89
C TYR A 339 -22.15 0.82 4.76
N PHE A 340 -21.21 1.39 5.52
CA PHE A 340 -21.51 2.51 6.41
C PHE A 340 -21.70 3.83 5.66
N ILE A 341 -21.00 4.06 4.54
CA ILE A 341 -21.30 5.22 3.68
C ILE A 341 -22.72 5.10 3.12
N GLY A 342 -23.13 3.92 2.66
CA GLY A 342 -24.47 3.65 2.13
C GLY A 342 -25.60 3.74 3.17
N LYS A 343 -25.29 3.52 4.46
CA LYS A 343 -26.22 3.79 5.56
C LYS A 343 -26.53 5.29 5.75
N ALA A 344 -25.61 6.18 5.35
CA ALA A 344 -25.76 7.63 5.42
C ALA A 344 -26.24 8.14 6.80
N ASP A 345 -27.41 8.78 6.87
CA ASP A 345 -28.03 9.37 8.06
C ASP A 345 -28.55 8.33 9.06
N LYS A 346 -28.55 7.04 8.71
CA LYS A 346 -28.94 5.93 9.59
C LYS A 346 -27.80 5.45 10.49
N ASN A 347 -26.58 5.91 10.26
CA ASN A 347 -25.47 5.59 11.14
C ASN A 347 -25.71 6.18 12.53
N ARG A 348 -25.32 5.44 13.56
CA ARG A 348 -25.38 5.88 14.97
C ARG A 348 -24.03 5.68 15.62
N PHE A 349 -23.71 6.54 16.57
CA PHE A 349 -22.43 6.47 17.27
C PHE A 349 -22.25 5.15 18.04
N ASP A 350 -23.34 4.61 18.59
CA ASP A 350 -23.38 3.35 19.36
C ASP A 350 -23.83 2.12 18.54
N ASP A 351 -23.82 2.22 17.19
CA ASP A 351 -24.13 1.09 16.30
C ASP A 351 -23.16 -0.07 16.56
N LYS A 352 -23.70 -1.22 16.95
CA LYS A 352 -22.94 -2.45 17.22
C LYS A 352 -22.19 -2.95 15.99
N GLU A 353 -22.73 -2.77 14.80
CA GLU A 353 -22.05 -3.12 13.57
C GLU A 353 -20.88 -2.17 13.31
N LEU A 354 -21.04 -0.86 13.56
CA LEU A 354 -19.92 0.08 13.42
C LEU A 354 -18.80 -0.24 14.41
N ALA A 355 -19.15 -0.59 15.66
CA ALA A 355 -18.18 -1.06 16.65
C ALA A 355 -17.46 -2.33 16.20
N GLN A 356 -18.15 -3.29 15.59
CA GLN A 356 -17.54 -4.49 15.02
C GLN A 356 -16.60 -4.15 13.86
N ALA A 357 -17.00 -3.26 12.95
CA ALA A 357 -16.17 -2.87 11.81
C ALA A 357 -14.86 -2.19 12.24
N LEU A 358 -14.92 -1.37 13.29
CA LEU A 358 -13.74 -0.75 13.90
C LEU A 358 -12.84 -1.77 14.63
N THR A 359 -13.41 -2.90 15.04
CA THR A 359 -12.64 -4.03 15.61
C THR A 359 -11.97 -4.83 14.50
N ASP A 360 -12.69 -5.09 13.41
CA ASP A 360 -12.18 -5.82 12.25
C ASP A 360 -11.09 -5.01 11.50
N PHE A 361 -11.24 -3.69 11.44
CA PHE A 361 -10.33 -2.77 10.74
C PHE A 361 -9.87 -1.63 11.66
N PRO A 362 -9.02 -1.91 12.67
CA PRO A 362 -8.64 -0.94 13.70
C PRO A 362 -7.84 0.25 13.18
N ASN A 363 -7.25 0.13 11.99
CA ASN A 363 -6.50 1.19 11.32
C ASN A 363 -7.33 1.99 10.29
N SER A 364 -8.63 1.69 10.13
CA SER A 364 -9.46 2.32 9.11
C SER A 364 -9.77 3.78 9.41
N SER A 365 -9.12 4.73 8.74
CA SER A 365 -9.46 6.13 8.96
C SER A 365 -10.86 6.50 8.48
N LYS A 366 -11.35 5.91 7.37
CA LYS A 366 -12.72 6.14 6.88
C LYS A 366 -13.80 5.65 7.85
N LEU A 367 -13.64 4.49 8.49
CA LEU A 367 -14.62 4.03 9.49
C LEU A 367 -14.58 4.91 10.75
N TYR A 368 -13.40 5.34 11.19
CA TYR A 368 -13.29 6.31 12.29
C TYR A 368 -13.90 7.67 11.90
N TRP A 369 -13.79 8.10 10.64
CA TRP A 369 -14.45 9.30 10.14
C TRP A 369 -15.98 9.20 10.20
N VAL A 370 -16.55 8.04 9.83
CA VAL A 370 -17.99 7.77 10.03
C VAL A 370 -18.36 7.93 11.51
N LYS A 371 -17.58 7.36 12.43
CA LYS A 371 -17.82 7.46 13.87
C LYS A 371 -17.74 8.90 14.40
N VAL A 372 -16.74 9.68 13.96
CA VAL A 372 -16.60 11.10 14.31
C VAL A 372 -17.79 11.92 13.82
N ASN A 373 -18.31 11.64 12.62
CA ASN A 373 -19.50 12.32 12.11
C ASN A 373 -20.76 11.97 12.92
N CYS A 374 -20.93 10.71 13.32
CA CYS A 374 -22.04 10.33 14.20
C CYS A 374 -21.94 11.08 15.53
N ALA A 375 -20.75 11.12 16.13
CA ALA A 375 -20.52 11.88 17.37
C ALA A 375 -20.89 13.36 17.20
N LYS A 376 -20.56 13.97 16.06
CA LYS A 376 -20.89 15.37 15.76
C LYS A 376 -22.40 15.60 15.67
N ILE A 377 -23.10 14.75 14.91
CA ILE A 377 -24.54 14.85 14.71
C ILE A 377 -25.30 14.65 16.02
N GLU A 378 -24.81 13.74 16.86
CA GLU A 378 -25.44 13.37 18.13
C GLU A 378 -24.97 14.23 19.33
N ASN A 379 -24.19 15.29 19.09
CA ASN A 379 -23.63 16.19 20.12
C ASN A 379 -22.80 15.46 21.20
N ILE A 380 -22.07 14.42 20.80
CA ILE A 380 -21.11 13.70 21.64
C ILE A 380 -19.76 14.43 21.59
N LYS A 381 -19.05 14.47 22.71
CA LYS A 381 -17.73 15.13 22.83
C LYS A 381 -16.77 14.63 21.73
N LEU A 382 -16.38 15.51 20.82
CA LEU A 382 -15.62 15.14 19.61
C LEU A 382 -14.15 14.87 19.86
N ARG A 383 -13.53 15.63 20.78
CA ARG A 383 -12.07 15.63 21.00
C ARG A 383 -11.45 14.21 21.08
N PRO A 384 -11.97 13.26 21.89
CA PRO A 384 -11.39 11.91 21.95
C PRO A 384 -11.49 11.15 20.62
N HIS A 385 -12.55 11.36 19.86
CA HIS A 385 -12.77 10.67 18.59
C HIS A 385 -11.94 11.27 17.45
N LEU A 386 -11.72 12.59 17.46
CA LEU A 386 -10.79 13.25 16.54
C LEU A 386 -9.35 12.78 16.74
N VAL A 387 -8.90 12.62 17.99
CA VAL A 387 -7.57 12.06 18.30
C VAL A 387 -7.44 10.66 17.68
N GLU A 388 -8.42 9.79 17.88
CA GLU A 388 -8.37 8.44 17.32
C GLU A 388 -8.41 8.44 15.79
N LEU A 389 -9.21 9.31 15.16
CA LEU A 389 -9.22 9.49 13.71
C LEU A 389 -7.87 9.95 13.17
N ILE A 390 -7.25 10.97 13.77
CA ILE A 390 -5.94 11.50 13.35
C ILE A 390 -4.87 10.41 13.39
N LYS A 391 -4.83 9.59 14.45
CA LYS A 391 -3.90 8.45 14.55
C LYS A 391 -4.04 7.46 13.39
N ARG A 392 -5.26 7.21 12.91
CA ARG A 392 -5.49 6.29 11.77
C ARG A 392 -5.22 6.98 10.45
N GLU A 393 -5.56 8.25 10.33
CA GLU A 393 -5.31 9.04 9.14
C GLU A 393 -3.81 9.17 8.85
N PHE A 394 -2.93 9.29 9.86
CA PHE A 394 -1.49 9.16 9.64
C PHE A 394 -1.08 7.83 9.02
N LYS A 395 -1.72 6.72 9.40
CA LYS A 395 -1.37 5.38 8.93
C LYS A 395 -1.83 5.10 7.51
N THR A 396 -2.95 5.67 7.09
CA THR A 396 -3.62 5.28 5.85
C THR A 396 -3.76 6.40 4.85
N LEU A 397 -3.81 7.66 5.31
CA LEU A 397 -4.31 8.82 4.54
C LEU A 397 -5.67 8.52 3.87
N GLY A 398 -6.41 7.58 4.46
CA GLY A 398 -7.47 6.87 3.77
C GLY A 398 -8.73 7.69 3.59
N SER A 399 -8.89 8.84 4.26
CA SER A 399 -10.10 9.65 4.11
C SER A 399 -10.15 10.39 2.76
N ASP A 400 -8.99 10.60 2.14
CA ASP A 400 -8.86 11.13 0.78
C ASP A 400 -8.80 9.98 -0.24
N GLN A 401 -9.47 10.12 -1.40
CA GLN A 401 -9.44 9.07 -2.43
C GLN A 401 -8.07 8.89 -3.08
N SER A 402 -7.27 9.96 -3.10
CA SER A 402 -5.91 9.98 -3.65
C SER A 402 -4.85 9.84 -2.55
N HIS A 403 -5.26 9.55 -1.31
CA HIS A 403 -4.38 9.39 -0.15
C HIS A 403 -3.52 10.62 0.15
N TYR A 404 -4.07 11.83 -0.04
CA TYR A 404 -3.40 13.08 0.34
C TYR A 404 -3.71 13.49 1.79
N SER A 405 -2.77 14.16 2.45
CA SER A 405 -2.91 14.64 3.83
C SER A 405 -3.84 15.85 4.05
N TYR A 406 -4.66 16.23 3.08
CA TYR A 406 -5.61 17.34 3.21
C TYR A 406 -6.70 17.12 4.29
N PRO A 407 -7.31 15.93 4.42
CA PRO A 407 -8.23 15.66 5.52
C PRO A 407 -7.52 15.73 6.88
N LEU A 408 -6.30 15.19 6.96
CA LEU A 408 -5.47 15.26 8.17
C LEU A 408 -5.25 16.71 8.64
N LYS A 409 -4.92 17.63 7.72
CA LYS A 409 -4.85 19.08 8.01
C LYS A 409 -6.13 19.60 8.63
N SER A 410 -7.27 19.22 8.06
CA SER A 410 -8.59 19.67 8.52
C SER A 410 -8.91 19.12 9.91
N TYR A 411 -8.58 17.85 10.16
CA TYR A 411 -8.79 17.21 11.46
C TYR A 411 -7.97 17.84 12.57
N PHE A 412 -6.70 18.20 12.32
CA PHE A 412 -5.90 18.96 13.28
C PHE A 412 -6.49 20.34 13.56
N GLY A 413 -7.06 21.01 12.54
CA GLY A 413 -7.79 22.27 12.72
C GLY A 413 -9.01 22.11 13.63
N TYR A 414 -9.81 21.06 13.43
CA TYR A 414 -10.96 20.76 14.30
C TYR A 414 -10.52 20.37 15.72
N LEU A 415 -9.47 19.57 15.86
CA LEU A 415 -8.94 19.17 17.17
C LEU A 415 -8.47 20.38 18.00
N GLU A 416 -7.92 21.40 17.35
CA GLU A 416 -7.54 22.64 18.00
C GLU A 416 -8.75 23.47 18.46
N SER A 417 -9.85 23.48 17.69
CA SER A 417 -11.06 24.23 18.08
C SER A 417 -11.85 23.57 19.22
N GLU A 418 -11.70 22.25 19.40
CA GLU A 418 -12.40 21.45 20.41
C GLU A 418 -11.68 21.45 21.78
N LYS A 419 -11.30 22.62 22.30
CA LYS A 419 -10.62 22.75 23.60
C LYS A 419 -11.55 22.56 24.80
#